data_AF-C6HIE2-F1
#
_entry.id   AF-C6HIE2-F1
#
_cell.length_a   1.000
_cell.length_b   1.000
_cell.length_c   1.000
_cell.angle_alpha   90.00
_cell.angle_beta   90.00
_cell.angle_gamma   90.00
#
_symmetry.space_group_name_H-M   'P 1'
#
loop_
_entity.id
_entity.type
_entity.pdbx_description
1 polymer ?
#
loop_
_entity_poly.entity_id
_entity_poly.type
_entity_poly.pdbx_seq_one_letter_code
_entity_poly.pdbx_strand_id
1 'polypeptide(L)'
;MENVAQTPFIRELASSDKRTRDKALESLTRFIQSRRDLQLVELLKIWKGLFFCFYHSDRPLTQQSLARSLSFTLVPSLPAQTLQPFLRAFWITMSRDFHSLDRLRLDKYLYLIRCYVGVAFEVFLEKGLSGARAGVKKEQRKGERKGEKEGSGKRKGSLGKRKRGEEADENGVGTAESGDLGIWTELGIYLDMLEEGPLCPINFDPENDNGNENPSVRMHKGPDGLRYHLLDIWLDEIEKVAVVEVEADGDGNETGQDGSEGSEGNEAGSPTVAGKTKEKKGQLKTGVPMELLLRPIVRLQEKSISKLVRKRAGVVLDDERLVEWGVRERKKTDDEEENEEEEGWGGIEG
;
A
#
# COMPACT_ATOMS: atom_id res chain seq x y z
N MET A 1 4.70 13.84 -34.18
CA MET A 1 5.04 13.17 -32.91
C MET A 1 6.54 12.97 -32.89
N GLU A 2 7.27 13.77 -32.11
CA GLU A 2 8.70 13.55 -31.92
C GLU A 2 8.91 12.14 -31.34
N ASN A 3 9.70 11.33 -32.03
CA ASN A 3 9.99 9.98 -31.58
C ASN A 3 10.83 10.09 -30.31
N VAL A 4 10.42 9.45 -29.22
CA VAL A 4 11.20 9.44 -27.97
C VAL A 4 12.63 8.91 -28.18
N ALA A 5 12.90 8.13 -29.24
CA ALA A 5 14.27 7.74 -29.60
C ALA A 5 15.14 8.89 -30.17
N GLN A 6 14.54 10.00 -30.61
CA GLN A 6 15.23 11.18 -31.11
C GLN A 6 15.56 12.19 -30.00
N THR A 7 15.15 11.95 -28.75
CA THR A 7 15.50 12.85 -27.66
C THR A 7 16.91 12.53 -27.13
N PRO A 8 17.86 13.49 -27.16
CA PRO A 8 19.26 13.23 -26.82
C PRO A 8 19.45 12.78 -25.36
N PHE A 9 18.55 13.21 -24.47
CA PHE A 9 18.66 12.94 -23.04
C PHE A 9 18.59 11.45 -22.68
N ILE A 10 17.90 10.59 -23.46
CA ILE A 10 17.79 9.16 -23.10
C ILE A 10 19.14 8.46 -23.18
N ARG A 11 19.94 8.78 -24.19
CA ARG A 11 21.31 8.26 -24.31
C ARG A 11 22.22 8.85 -23.24
N GLU A 12 22.04 10.12 -22.93
CA GLU A 12 22.84 10.83 -21.92
C GLU A 12 22.60 10.33 -20.49
N LEU A 13 21.43 9.75 -20.19
CA LEU A 13 21.16 9.08 -18.91
C LEU A 13 22.12 7.90 -18.64
N ALA A 14 22.64 7.26 -19.68
CA ALA A 14 23.62 6.18 -19.56
C ALA A 14 25.08 6.68 -19.67
N SER A 15 25.32 7.99 -19.65
CA SER A 15 26.67 8.55 -19.67
C SER A 15 27.46 8.17 -18.42
N SER A 16 28.78 7.96 -18.56
CA SER A 16 29.68 7.78 -17.42
C SER A 16 29.85 9.07 -16.60
N ASP A 17 29.69 10.24 -17.21
CA ASP A 17 29.78 11.53 -16.51
C ASP A 17 28.51 11.86 -15.72
N LYS A 18 28.68 12.11 -14.41
CA LYS A 18 27.57 12.44 -13.52
C LYS A 18 26.85 13.71 -13.96
N ARG A 19 27.58 14.75 -14.38
CA ARG A 19 26.97 16.04 -14.72
C ARG A 19 26.09 15.91 -15.96
N THR A 20 26.52 15.14 -16.95
CA THR A 20 25.68 14.78 -18.09
C THR A 20 24.40 14.06 -17.66
N ARG A 21 24.50 13.04 -16.79
CA ARG A 21 23.32 12.31 -16.29
C ARG A 21 22.35 13.19 -15.52
N ASP A 22 22.85 14.06 -14.65
CA ASP A 22 22.02 14.97 -13.85
C ASP A 22 21.19 15.92 -14.76
N LYS A 23 21.83 16.52 -15.78
CA LYS A 23 21.15 17.38 -16.76
C LYS A 23 20.14 16.63 -17.61
N ALA A 24 20.48 15.40 -18.00
CA ALA A 24 19.59 14.54 -18.75
C ALA A 24 18.36 14.14 -17.92
N LEU A 25 18.55 13.87 -16.62
CA LEU A 25 17.46 13.55 -15.69
C LEU A 25 16.52 14.74 -15.46
N GLU A 26 17.06 15.95 -15.31
CA GLU A 26 16.25 17.18 -15.21
C GLU A 26 15.43 17.39 -16.50
N SER A 27 16.06 17.21 -17.65
CA SER A 27 15.39 17.33 -18.96
C SER A 27 14.29 16.29 -19.16
N LEU A 28 14.57 15.03 -18.79
CA LEU A 28 13.60 13.94 -18.82
C LEU A 28 12.42 14.25 -17.90
N THR A 29 12.68 14.74 -16.69
CA THR A 29 11.64 15.06 -15.70
C THR A 29 10.65 16.08 -16.27
N ARG A 30 11.14 17.19 -16.83
CA ARG A 30 10.29 18.19 -17.51
C ARG A 30 9.54 17.60 -18.70
N PHE A 31 10.19 16.75 -19.48
CA PHE A 31 9.57 16.10 -20.63
C PHE A 31 8.38 15.23 -20.22
N ILE A 32 8.54 14.34 -19.24
CA ILE A 32 7.45 13.43 -18.85
C ILE A 32 6.32 14.12 -18.07
N GLN A 33 6.61 15.21 -17.36
CA GLN A 33 5.60 16.03 -16.69
C GLN A 33 4.68 16.77 -17.67
N SER A 34 5.20 17.15 -18.84
CA SER A 34 4.45 17.90 -19.85
C SER A 34 3.64 17.02 -20.81
N ARG A 35 4.00 15.74 -20.97
CA ARG A 35 3.38 14.81 -21.94
C ARG A 35 2.27 13.97 -21.32
N ARG A 36 1.16 13.83 -22.05
CA ARG A 36 -0.05 13.08 -21.63
C ARG A 36 -0.32 11.84 -22.50
N ASP A 37 0.44 11.68 -23.57
CA ASP A 37 0.21 10.77 -24.69
C ASP A 37 1.34 9.74 -24.87
N LEU A 38 2.18 9.53 -23.85
CA LEU A 38 3.30 8.62 -23.91
C LEU A 38 2.84 7.16 -23.94
N GLN A 39 3.25 6.45 -24.98
CA GLN A 39 2.97 5.02 -25.12
C GLN A 39 3.87 4.21 -24.18
N LEU A 40 3.41 3.02 -23.78
CA LEU A 40 4.17 2.15 -22.88
C LEU A 40 5.58 1.83 -23.42
N VAL A 41 5.74 1.61 -24.72
CA VAL A 41 7.05 1.37 -25.36
C VAL A 41 8.01 2.55 -25.17
N GLU A 42 7.51 3.78 -25.18
CA GLU A 42 8.32 4.97 -24.96
C GLU A 42 8.75 5.08 -23.49
N LEU A 43 7.83 4.79 -22.57
CA LEU A 43 8.11 4.73 -21.13
C LEU A 43 9.11 3.64 -20.78
N LEU A 44 9.10 2.50 -21.49
CA LEU A 44 10.11 1.45 -21.33
C LEU A 44 11.50 1.87 -21.81
N LYS A 45 11.60 2.67 -22.88
CA LYS A 45 12.87 3.26 -23.31
C LYS A 45 13.40 4.24 -22.26
N ILE A 46 12.51 5.07 -21.72
CA ILE A 46 12.83 6.00 -20.62
C ILE A 46 13.33 5.22 -19.42
N TRP A 47 12.61 4.18 -19.00
CA TRP A 47 12.98 3.36 -17.85
C TRP A 47 14.28 2.60 -18.04
N LYS A 48 14.58 2.14 -19.25
CA LYS A 48 15.89 1.57 -19.56
C LYS A 48 17.01 2.61 -19.38
N GLY A 49 16.78 3.87 -19.79
CA GLY A 49 17.72 4.97 -19.53
C GLY A 49 17.89 5.26 -18.03
N LEU A 50 16.79 5.36 -17.28
CA LEU A 50 16.81 5.55 -15.83
C LEU A 50 17.50 4.41 -15.10
N PHE A 51 17.28 3.17 -15.54
CA PHE A 51 17.95 1.98 -15.01
C PHE A 51 19.47 2.15 -15.11
N PHE A 52 20.01 2.50 -16.28
CA PHE A 52 21.45 2.69 -16.42
C PHE A 52 21.98 3.97 -15.74
N CYS A 53 21.16 5.01 -15.63
CA CYS A 53 21.51 6.20 -14.83
C CYS A 53 21.76 5.81 -13.36
N PHE A 54 20.89 4.98 -12.80
CA PHE A 54 21.03 4.44 -11.46
C PHE A 54 22.17 3.41 -11.38
N TYR A 55 22.35 2.59 -12.41
CA TYR A 55 23.43 1.60 -12.53
C TYR A 55 24.82 2.25 -12.36
N HIS A 56 25.04 3.41 -12.97
CA HIS A 56 26.29 4.19 -12.89
C HIS A 56 26.41 5.11 -11.66
N SER A 57 25.51 4.99 -10.70
CA SER A 57 25.60 5.73 -9.43
C SER A 57 26.29 4.90 -8.37
N ASP A 58 27.50 5.30 -7.98
CA ASP A 58 28.39 4.48 -7.13
C ASP A 58 28.49 4.97 -5.68
N ARG A 59 28.19 6.25 -5.41
CA ARG A 59 28.30 6.81 -4.04
C ARG A 59 27.02 6.56 -3.24
N PRO A 60 27.09 6.02 -2.00
CA PRO A 60 25.91 5.66 -1.21
C PRO A 60 24.88 6.79 -1.04
N LEU A 61 25.31 7.99 -0.63
CA LEU A 61 24.40 9.14 -0.47
C LEU A 61 23.79 9.58 -1.82
N THR A 62 24.56 9.47 -2.91
CA THR A 62 24.06 9.78 -4.25
C THR A 62 23.03 8.74 -4.71
N GLN A 63 23.25 7.46 -4.42
CA GLN A 63 22.28 6.40 -4.70
C GLN A 63 20.97 6.63 -3.95
N GLN A 64 21.03 6.92 -2.64
CA GLN A 64 19.82 7.20 -1.86
C GLN A 64 19.08 8.44 -2.37
N SER A 65 19.80 9.54 -2.59
CA SER A 65 19.22 10.77 -3.13
C SER A 65 18.58 10.56 -4.50
N LEU A 66 19.28 9.85 -5.41
CA LEU A 66 18.76 9.55 -6.74
C LEU A 66 17.53 8.63 -6.67
N ALA A 67 17.55 7.59 -5.84
CA ALA A 67 16.40 6.71 -5.66
C ALA A 67 15.16 7.49 -5.20
N ARG A 68 15.31 8.37 -4.20
CA ARG A 68 14.21 9.23 -3.71
C ARG A 68 13.74 10.24 -4.76
N SER A 69 14.66 10.77 -5.57
CA SER A 69 14.30 11.68 -6.67
C SER A 69 13.49 10.95 -7.75
N LEU A 70 13.91 9.73 -8.13
CA LEU A 70 13.19 8.91 -9.11
C LEU A 70 11.82 8.45 -8.58
N SER A 71 11.70 8.14 -7.28
CA SER A 71 10.43 7.71 -6.69
C SER A 71 9.60 8.90 -6.18
N PHE A 72 9.88 9.40 -4.98
CA PHE A 72 9.07 10.33 -4.21
C PHE A 72 9.00 11.75 -4.79
N THR A 73 9.91 12.13 -5.70
CA THR A 73 9.82 13.41 -6.41
C THR A 73 9.17 13.25 -7.77
N LEU A 74 9.65 12.30 -8.58
CA LEU A 74 9.18 12.17 -9.95
C LEU A 74 7.77 11.60 -10.03
N VAL A 75 7.48 10.49 -9.32
CA VAL A 75 6.21 9.76 -9.46
C VAL A 75 4.99 10.61 -9.08
N PRO A 76 4.96 11.33 -7.93
CA PRO A 76 3.82 12.17 -7.58
C PRO A 76 3.65 13.39 -8.52
N SER A 77 4.72 13.80 -9.20
CA SER A 77 4.67 14.92 -10.15
C SER A 77 4.07 14.55 -11.52
N LEU A 78 3.82 13.26 -11.77
CA LEU A 78 3.35 12.80 -13.06
C LEU A 78 1.87 13.12 -13.31
N PRO A 79 1.50 13.35 -14.58
CA PRO A 79 0.13 13.26 -15.04
C PRO A 79 -0.60 11.99 -14.59
N ALA A 80 -1.88 12.10 -14.20
CA ALA A 80 -2.71 10.93 -13.90
C ALA A 80 -2.76 9.91 -15.05
N GLN A 81 -2.75 10.37 -16.30
CA GLN A 81 -2.74 9.53 -17.50
C GLN A 81 -1.43 8.75 -17.68
N THR A 82 -0.32 9.30 -17.17
CA THR A 82 1.03 8.74 -17.35
C THR A 82 1.49 7.94 -16.13
N LEU A 83 0.92 8.18 -14.95
CA LEU A 83 1.32 7.57 -13.68
C LEU A 83 1.31 6.04 -13.74
N GLN A 84 0.16 5.42 -14.04
CA GLN A 84 0.04 3.96 -14.08
C GLN A 84 0.91 3.33 -15.18
N PRO A 85 0.93 3.83 -16.44
CA PRO A 85 1.87 3.35 -17.45
C PRO A 85 3.34 3.49 -17.05
N PHE A 86 3.70 4.55 -16.34
CA PHE A 86 5.07 4.77 -15.87
C PHE A 86 5.48 3.76 -14.78
N LEU A 87 4.58 3.47 -13.83
CA LEU A 87 4.77 2.40 -12.85
C LEU A 87 4.83 1.02 -13.52
N ARG A 88 4.01 0.78 -14.55
CA ARG A 88 4.09 -0.46 -15.34
C ARG A 88 5.43 -0.64 -16.03
N ALA A 89 5.94 0.42 -16.66
CA ALA A 89 7.25 0.38 -17.29
C ALA A 89 8.39 0.15 -16.28
N PHE A 90 8.27 0.67 -15.06
CA PHE A 90 9.19 0.36 -13.95
C PHE A 90 9.20 -1.14 -13.64
N TRP A 91 8.05 -1.74 -13.37
CA TRP A 91 7.97 -3.15 -12.97
C TRP A 91 8.35 -4.12 -14.09
N ILE A 92 8.02 -3.81 -15.34
CA ILE A 92 8.51 -4.57 -16.50
C ILE A 92 10.04 -4.53 -16.53
N THR A 93 10.64 -3.34 -16.37
CA THR A 93 12.10 -3.17 -16.43
C THR A 93 12.78 -3.89 -15.28
N MET A 94 12.30 -3.71 -14.05
CA MET A 94 12.86 -4.39 -12.87
C MET A 94 12.73 -5.90 -13.00
N SER A 95 11.55 -6.42 -13.35
CA SER A 95 11.35 -7.86 -13.43
C SER A 95 12.15 -8.52 -14.56
N ARG A 96 12.36 -7.82 -15.69
CA ARG A 96 13.20 -8.29 -16.79
C ARG A 96 14.69 -8.31 -16.42
N ASP A 97 15.19 -7.20 -15.89
CA ASP A 97 16.64 -6.95 -15.76
C ASP A 97 17.20 -7.32 -14.38
N PHE A 98 16.36 -7.71 -13.40
CA PHE A 98 16.81 -8.02 -12.02
C PHE A 98 17.94 -9.04 -11.96
N HIS A 99 17.85 -10.13 -12.74
CA HIS A 99 18.88 -11.19 -12.78
C HIS A 99 20.23 -10.70 -13.30
N SER A 100 20.26 -9.59 -14.04
CA SER A 100 21.50 -9.02 -14.58
C SER A 100 22.28 -8.20 -13.54
N LEU A 101 21.68 -7.91 -12.38
CA LEU A 101 22.32 -7.17 -11.31
C LEU A 101 23.31 -8.07 -10.56
N ASP A 102 24.58 -7.67 -10.55
CA ASP A 102 25.57 -8.29 -9.69
C ASP A 102 25.39 -7.88 -8.22
N ARG A 103 26.03 -8.64 -7.33
CA ARG A 103 25.92 -8.47 -5.87
C ARG A 103 26.26 -7.06 -5.39
N LEU A 104 27.21 -6.35 -6.03
CA LEU A 104 27.64 -5.02 -5.58
C LEU A 104 26.61 -3.93 -5.92
N ARG A 105 25.69 -4.22 -6.85
CA ARG A 105 24.65 -3.29 -7.28
C ARG A 105 23.27 -3.63 -6.71
N LEU A 106 23.07 -4.87 -6.26
CA LEU A 106 21.77 -5.35 -5.82
C LEU A 106 21.14 -4.45 -4.73
N ASP A 107 21.90 -4.10 -3.68
CA ASP A 107 21.37 -3.35 -2.53
C ASP A 107 20.72 -2.02 -2.90
N LYS A 108 21.34 -1.25 -3.81
CA LYS A 108 20.77 0.04 -4.24
C LYS A 108 19.47 -0.17 -5.04
N TYR A 109 19.36 -1.24 -5.81
CA TYR A 109 18.12 -1.55 -6.54
C TYR A 109 17.03 -2.10 -5.63
N LEU A 110 17.39 -2.88 -4.61
CA LEU A 110 16.45 -3.28 -3.55
C LEU A 110 15.89 -2.04 -2.83
N TYR A 111 16.74 -1.05 -2.53
CA TYR A 111 16.31 0.24 -1.99
C TYR A 111 15.40 1.00 -2.96
N LEU A 112 15.74 1.06 -4.25
CA LEU A 112 14.90 1.69 -5.27
C LEU A 112 13.51 1.04 -5.36
N ILE A 113 13.46 -0.30 -5.38
CA ILE A 113 12.20 -1.06 -5.38
C ILE A 113 11.37 -0.74 -4.14
N ARG A 114 12.01 -0.69 -2.96
CA ARG A 114 11.35 -0.28 -1.72
C ARG A 114 10.74 1.11 -1.82
N CYS A 115 11.49 2.08 -2.36
CA CYS A 115 10.97 3.41 -2.59
C CYS A 115 9.80 3.47 -3.60
N TYR A 116 9.80 2.59 -4.61
CA TYR A 116 8.72 2.52 -5.61
C TYR A 116 7.43 1.89 -5.07
N VAL A 117 7.55 0.90 -4.18
CA VAL A 117 6.39 0.37 -3.42
C VAL A 117 5.84 1.46 -2.51
N GLY A 118 6.70 2.10 -1.71
CA GLY A 118 6.30 3.16 -0.79
C GLY A 118 5.58 4.33 -1.48
N VAL A 119 6.15 4.89 -2.55
CA VAL A 119 5.52 6.02 -3.26
C VAL A 119 4.22 5.64 -3.95
N ALA A 120 4.08 4.41 -4.44
CA ALA A 120 2.83 3.95 -5.05
C ALA A 120 1.72 3.85 -3.99
N PHE A 121 2.01 3.26 -2.83
CA PHE A 121 1.04 3.23 -1.73
C PHE A 121 0.70 4.64 -1.23
N GLU A 122 1.69 5.53 -1.08
CA GLU A 122 1.45 6.93 -0.70
C GLU A 122 0.44 7.60 -1.64
N VAL A 123 0.68 7.54 -2.96
CA VAL A 123 -0.17 8.19 -3.96
C VAL A 123 -1.57 7.58 -4.00
N PHE A 124 -1.70 6.26 -4.04
CA PHE A 124 -3.01 5.62 -4.21
C PHE A 124 -3.84 5.61 -2.93
N LEU A 125 -3.22 5.47 -1.76
CA LEU A 125 -3.92 5.56 -0.49
C LEU A 125 -4.34 6.99 -0.17
N GLU A 126 -3.49 7.99 -0.41
CA GLU A 126 -3.88 9.38 -0.23
C GLU A 126 -5.09 9.75 -1.11
N LYS A 127 -5.07 9.32 -2.38
CA LYS A 127 -6.17 9.55 -3.32
C LYS A 127 -7.47 8.86 -2.88
N GLY A 128 -7.41 7.58 -2.51
CA GLY A 128 -8.59 6.83 -2.08
C GLY A 128 -9.17 7.34 -0.75
N LEU A 129 -8.32 7.59 0.26
CA LEU A 129 -8.74 8.17 1.54
C LEU A 129 -9.36 9.58 1.37
N SER A 130 -8.84 10.36 0.43
CA SER A 130 -9.43 11.67 0.10
C SER A 130 -10.78 11.54 -0.60
N GLY A 131 -10.92 10.55 -1.50
CA GLY A 131 -12.19 10.21 -2.13
C GLY A 131 -13.25 9.75 -1.13
N ALA A 132 -12.90 8.84 -0.21
CA ALA A 132 -13.78 8.34 0.84
C ALA A 132 -14.28 9.47 1.76
N ARG A 133 -13.38 10.35 2.22
CA ARG A 133 -13.74 11.52 3.06
C ARG A 133 -14.68 12.49 2.33
N ALA A 134 -14.52 12.67 1.01
CA ALA A 134 -15.40 13.52 0.22
C ALA A 134 -16.80 12.89 0.03
N GLY A 135 -16.88 11.56 -0.10
CA GLY A 135 -18.14 10.82 -0.15
C GLY A 135 -19.00 11.03 1.11
N VAL A 136 -18.41 10.82 2.29
CA VAL A 136 -19.09 10.96 3.60
C VAL A 136 -19.66 12.38 3.78
N LYS A 137 -18.89 13.42 3.46
CA LYS A 137 -19.35 14.82 3.56
C LYS A 137 -20.53 15.12 2.63
N LYS A 138 -20.58 14.50 1.45
CA LYS A 138 -21.67 14.69 0.49
C LYS A 138 -22.96 14.02 0.97
N GLU A 139 -22.85 12.90 1.64
CA GLU A 139 -23.99 12.15 2.18
C GLU A 139 -24.62 12.85 3.40
N GLN A 140 -23.79 13.33 4.34
CA GLN A 140 -24.25 14.14 5.48
C GLN A 140 -25.04 15.39 5.04
N ARG A 141 -24.51 16.16 4.07
CA ARG A 141 -25.20 17.34 3.51
C ARG A 141 -26.52 16.99 2.81
N LYS A 142 -26.66 15.78 2.25
CA LYS A 142 -27.91 15.32 1.61
C LYS A 142 -28.95 14.91 2.66
N GLY A 143 -28.50 14.36 3.80
CA GLY A 143 -29.33 14.07 4.97
C GLY A 143 -29.89 15.34 5.60
N GLU A 144 -29.04 16.35 5.84
CA GLU A 144 -29.44 17.64 6.43
C GLU A 144 -30.47 18.40 5.56
N ARG A 145 -30.27 18.43 4.23
CA ARG A 145 -31.23 19.04 3.29
C ARG A 145 -32.58 18.30 3.20
N LYS A 146 -32.62 17.01 3.54
CA LYS A 146 -33.89 16.28 3.66
C LYS A 146 -34.58 16.59 4.99
N GLY A 147 -33.84 16.70 6.08
CA GLY A 147 -34.36 17.10 7.40
C GLY A 147 -34.95 18.52 7.41
N GLU A 148 -34.33 19.47 6.73
CA GLU A 148 -34.87 20.85 6.62
C GLU A 148 -36.18 20.93 5.80
N LYS A 149 -36.40 20.02 4.84
CA LYS A 149 -37.64 20.00 4.04
C LYS A 149 -38.84 19.42 4.78
N GLU A 150 -38.63 18.61 5.81
CA GLU A 150 -39.73 18.07 6.64
C GLU A 150 -40.20 19.03 7.75
N GLY A 151 -39.39 20.04 8.10
CA GLY A 151 -39.74 21.07 9.10
C GLY A 151 -40.64 22.22 8.61
N SER A 152 -40.90 22.32 7.30
CA SER A 152 -41.61 23.45 6.67
C SER A 152 -42.84 22.99 5.89
N GLY A 153 -43.83 22.43 6.60
CA GLY A 153 -45.04 21.84 5.98
C GLY A 153 -46.34 22.17 6.72
N LYS A 154 -46.55 23.41 7.15
CA LYS A 154 -47.85 23.84 7.69
C LYS A 154 -48.75 24.29 6.55
N ARG A 155 -49.65 23.42 6.03
CA ARG A 155 -50.90 23.87 5.37
C ARG A 155 -51.96 22.78 5.20
N LYS A 156 -53.09 23.07 5.87
CA LYS A 156 -54.49 22.74 5.57
C LYS A 156 -54.78 22.00 4.25
N GLY A 157 -55.56 20.91 4.38
CA GLY A 157 -56.91 20.87 3.82
C GLY A 157 -57.16 20.04 2.55
N SER A 158 -58.02 19.04 2.73
CA SER A 158 -59.09 18.57 1.82
C SER A 158 -58.90 17.30 0.99
N LEU A 159 -59.93 16.47 1.12
CA LEU A 159 -60.24 15.18 0.49
C LEU A 159 -60.17 15.18 -1.05
N GLY A 160 -59.82 14.03 -1.63
CA GLY A 160 -60.13 13.73 -3.03
C GLY A 160 -59.62 12.39 -3.59
N LYS A 161 -60.46 11.35 -3.48
CA LYS A 161 -60.72 10.25 -4.44
C LYS A 161 -59.60 9.31 -4.97
N ARG A 162 -59.83 8.03 -4.63
CA ARG A 162 -59.39 6.73 -5.19
C ARG A 162 -59.10 6.68 -6.71
N LYS A 163 -58.07 5.90 -7.11
CA LYS A 163 -58.19 4.74 -8.04
C LYS A 163 -56.97 3.81 -7.93
N ARG A 164 -57.19 2.57 -8.36
CA ARG A 164 -56.60 1.26 -8.03
C ARG A 164 -55.78 0.69 -9.20
N GLY A 165 -54.82 -0.21 -8.88
CA GLY A 165 -54.21 -1.22 -9.77
C GLY A 165 -52.78 -0.85 -10.20
N GLU A 166 -51.76 -1.72 -10.21
CA GLU A 166 -51.67 -3.17 -10.07
C GLU A 166 -50.20 -3.54 -9.76
N GLU A 167 -50.08 -4.57 -8.93
CA GLU A 167 -49.13 -5.69 -8.94
C GLU A 167 -47.60 -5.49 -8.90
N ALA A 168 -47.05 -6.36 -8.03
CA ALA A 168 -45.68 -6.52 -7.66
C ALA A 168 -44.86 -7.19 -8.77
N ASP A 169 -43.57 -6.85 -8.81
CA ASP A 169 -42.56 -7.83 -9.18
C ASP A 169 -41.45 -7.76 -8.13
N GLU A 170 -41.38 -8.83 -7.34
CA GLU A 170 -40.32 -9.10 -6.38
C GLU A 170 -39.08 -9.54 -7.14
N ASN A 171 -38.07 -8.67 -7.20
CA ASN A 171 -36.69 -9.12 -7.32
C ASN A 171 -35.81 -8.21 -6.48
N GLY A 172 -35.79 -8.50 -5.18
CA GLY A 172 -34.83 -7.96 -4.23
C GLY A 172 -33.44 -8.51 -4.50
N VAL A 173 -32.72 -7.90 -5.43
CA VAL A 173 -31.26 -7.87 -5.39
C VAL A 173 -30.89 -6.55 -4.73
N GLY A 174 -30.51 -6.63 -3.46
CA GLY A 174 -29.92 -5.51 -2.75
C GLY A 174 -28.65 -5.07 -3.46
N THR A 175 -28.74 -4.04 -4.31
CA THR A 175 -27.57 -3.30 -4.78
C THR A 175 -27.04 -2.46 -3.63
N ALA A 176 -26.31 -3.11 -2.73
CA ALA A 176 -25.24 -2.44 -2.02
C ALA A 176 -24.10 -2.19 -3.02
N GLU A 177 -23.55 -0.97 -2.98
CA GLU A 177 -22.17 -0.65 -3.36
C GLU A 177 -21.79 -0.59 -4.85
N SER A 178 -22.18 0.50 -5.54
CA SER A 178 -21.40 1.00 -6.70
C SER A 178 -20.47 2.17 -6.35
N GLY A 179 -20.60 2.72 -5.14
CA GLY A 179 -19.84 3.89 -4.70
C GLY A 179 -18.41 3.58 -4.24
N ASP A 180 -18.19 2.41 -3.62
CA ASP A 180 -16.94 2.10 -2.91
C ASP A 180 -15.86 1.48 -3.81
N LEU A 181 -16.27 0.62 -4.76
CA LEU A 181 -15.39 0.04 -5.78
C LEU A 181 -14.70 1.10 -6.65
N GLY A 182 -15.37 2.23 -6.90
CA GLY A 182 -14.82 3.33 -7.70
C GLY A 182 -13.63 4.02 -7.04
N ILE A 183 -13.63 4.16 -5.72
CA ILE A 183 -12.63 4.93 -4.96
C ILE A 183 -11.25 4.28 -5.04
N TRP A 184 -11.22 2.95 -5.02
CA TRP A 184 -9.98 2.16 -4.98
C TRP A 184 -9.56 1.61 -6.35
N THR A 185 -10.22 2.02 -7.43
CA THR A 185 -9.96 1.52 -8.80
C THR A 185 -8.48 1.61 -9.18
N GLU A 186 -7.82 2.75 -8.92
CA GLU A 186 -6.42 2.92 -9.30
C GLU A 186 -5.47 2.07 -8.44
N LEU A 187 -5.77 1.89 -7.15
CA LEU A 187 -5.03 0.95 -6.31
C LEU A 187 -5.19 -0.47 -6.83
N GLY A 188 -6.42 -0.88 -7.18
CA GLY A 188 -6.72 -2.17 -7.79
C GLY A 188 -5.89 -2.43 -9.05
N ILE A 189 -5.87 -1.48 -9.99
CA ILE A 189 -5.07 -1.56 -11.22
C ILE A 189 -3.57 -1.74 -10.91
N TYR A 190 -3.05 -1.02 -9.92
CA TYR A 190 -1.65 -1.14 -9.52
C TYR A 190 -1.35 -2.53 -8.93
N LEU A 191 -2.24 -3.08 -8.10
CA LEU A 191 -2.08 -4.40 -7.51
C LEU A 191 -2.26 -5.52 -8.55
N ASP A 192 -3.20 -5.38 -9.48
CA ASP A 192 -3.39 -6.30 -10.61
C ASP A 192 -2.10 -6.41 -11.44
N MET A 193 -1.44 -5.28 -11.70
CA MET A 193 -0.16 -5.24 -12.39
C MET A 193 0.95 -5.98 -11.62
N LEU A 194 0.98 -5.89 -10.28
CA LEU A 194 1.94 -6.66 -9.47
C LEU A 194 1.63 -8.16 -9.49
N GLU A 195 0.35 -8.54 -9.48
CA GLU A 195 -0.12 -9.94 -9.58
C GLU A 195 0.13 -10.54 -10.98
N GLU A 196 0.12 -9.73 -12.04
CA GLU A 196 0.54 -10.12 -13.39
C GLU A 196 2.07 -10.35 -13.45
N GLY A 197 2.83 -9.55 -12.69
CA GLY A 197 4.30 -9.53 -12.70
C GLY A 197 4.93 -10.16 -11.46
N PRO A 198 5.65 -9.38 -10.64
CA PRO A 198 6.56 -9.90 -9.62
C PRO A 198 5.87 -10.71 -8.50
N LEU A 199 4.56 -10.52 -8.29
CA LEU A 199 3.74 -11.26 -7.33
C LEU A 199 2.86 -12.31 -8.01
N CYS A 200 3.16 -12.70 -9.25
CA CYS A 200 2.46 -13.78 -9.92
C CYS A 200 2.71 -15.13 -9.21
N PRO A 201 1.67 -15.90 -8.87
CA PRO A 201 1.83 -17.19 -8.18
C PRO A 201 2.44 -18.29 -9.05
N ILE A 202 2.30 -18.18 -10.37
CA ILE A 202 2.71 -19.20 -11.33
C ILE A 202 3.90 -18.68 -12.11
N ASN A 203 4.99 -19.45 -12.22
CA ASN A 203 6.19 -18.99 -12.94
C ASN A 203 6.07 -19.09 -14.48
N PHE A 204 5.30 -20.05 -14.99
CA PHE A 204 5.08 -20.25 -16.41
C PHE A 204 3.60 -20.54 -16.67
N ASP A 205 2.98 -19.76 -17.54
CA ASP A 205 1.59 -19.94 -17.94
C ASP A 205 1.54 -20.08 -19.46
N PRO A 206 1.43 -21.32 -19.99
CA PRO A 206 1.42 -21.57 -21.42
C PRO A 206 0.18 -20.99 -22.13
N GLU A 207 -0.94 -20.80 -21.42
CA GLU A 207 -2.17 -20.27 -22.03
C GLU A 207 -2.14 -18.76 -22.17
N ASN A 208 -1.36 -18.08 -21.33
CA ASN A 208 -1.16 -16.63 -21.40
C ASN A 208 -0.04 -16.22 -22.38
N ASP A 209 0.51 -17.17 -23.14
CA ASP A 209 1.42 -16.95 -24.26
C ASP A 209 0.66 -16.95 -25.59
N ASN A 210 -0.42 -16.19 -25.66
CA ASN A 210 -1.03 -15.83 -26.92
C ASN A 210 -0.01 -14.97 -27.67
N GLY A 211 0.76 -15.57 -28.59
CA GLY A 211 1.87 -14.95 -29.34
C GLY A 211 1.56 -13.69 -30.17
N ASN A 212 0.45 -13.04 -29.90
CA ASN A 212 -0.03 -11.77 -30.44
C ASN A 212 0.41 -10.55 -29.62
N GLU A 213 0.85 -10.72 -28.36
CA GLU A 213 1.36 -9.61 -27.55
C GLU A 213 2.79 -9.23 -27.95
N ASN A 214 3.05 -7.92 -28.10
CA ASN A 214 4.40 -7.43 -28.38
C ASN A 214 5.33 -7.81 -27.20
N PRO A 215 6.38 -8.64 -27.42
CA PRO A 215 7.26 -9.11 -26.35
C PRO A 215 7.93 -7.99 -25.56
N SER A 216 8.05 -6.80 -26.17
CA SER A 216 8.68 -5.63 -25.53
C SER A 216 7.85 -5.06 -24.39
N VAL A 217 6.52 -5.24 -24.39
CA VAL A 217 5.59 -4.65 -23.39
C VAL A 217 5.01 -5.68 -22.42
N ARG A 218 5.40 -6.94 -22.57
CA ARG A 218 4.95 -8.05 -21.73
C ARG A 218 5.42 -7.84 -20.28
N MET A 219 4.53 -8.09 -19.32
CA MET A 219 4.95 -8.12 -17.92
C MET A 219 5.78 -9.36 -17.64
N HIS A 220 7.00 -9.17 -17.15
CA HIS A 220 7.84 -10.26 -16.70
C HIS A 220 7.54 -10.57 -15.23
N LYS A 221 7.53 -11.85 -14.88
CA LYS A 221 7.27 -12.30 -13.50
C LYS A 221 8.48 -12.13 -12.57
N GLY A 222 9.67 -11.96 -13.16
CA GLY A 222 10.92 -11.77 -12.43
C GLY A 222 11.39 -13.00 -11.64
N PRO A 223 12.56 -12.90 -10.99
CA PRO A 223 13.08 -13.92 -10.08
C PRO A 223 12.29 -14.01 -8.77
N ASP A 224 12.37 -15.17 -8.11
CA ASP A 224 11.91 -15.35 -6.73
C ASP A 224 12.58 -14.36 -5.76
N GLY A 225 13.84 -13.96 -6.00
CA GLY A 225 14.52 -12.94 -5.19
C GLY A 225 13.82 -11.58 -5.16
N LEU A 226 13.21 -11.16 -6.28
CA LEU A 226 12.40 -9.95 -6.32
C LEU A 226 11.11 -10.13 -5.51
N ARG A 227 10.47 -11.29 -5.64
CA ARG A 227 9.25 -11.63 -4.89
C ARG A 227 9.50 -11.65 -3.38
N TYR A 228 10.58 -12.27 -2.93
CA TYR A 228 10.95 -12.29 -1.51
C TYR A 228 11.20 -10.90 -0.97
N HIS A 229 11.91 -10.05 -1.71
CA HIS A 229 12.11 -8.65 -1.31
C HIS A 229 10.79 -7.89 -1.16
N LEU A 230 9.84 -8.08 -2.09
CA LEU A 230 8.52 -7.46 -1.98
C LEU A 230 7.76 -7.94 -0.74
N LEU A 231 7.80 -9.25 -0.44
CA LEU A 231 7.20 -9.80 0.78
C LEU A 231 7.84 -9.20 2.04
N ASP A 232 9.17 -9.09 2.07
CA ASP A 232 9.92 -8.60 3.23
C ASP A 232 9.65 -7.11 3.54
N ILE A 233 9.25 -6.30 2.56
CA ILE A 233 9.01 -4.86 2.74
C ILE A 233 7.53 -4.45 2.70
N TRP A 234 6.62 -5.37 2.36
CA TRP A 234 5.23 -5.02 2.02
C TRP A 234 4.52 -4.27 3.14
N LEU A 235 4.51 -4.87 4.34
CA LEU A 235 3.85 -4.30 5.51
C LEU A 235 4.56 -3.04 6.00
N ASP A 236 5.90 -2.98 5.93
CA ASP A 236 6.64 -1.78 6.30
C ASP A 236 6.24 -0.57 5.45
N GLU A 237 6.07 -0.76 4.14
CA GLU A 237 5.68 0.33 3.26
C GLU A 237 4.21 0.71 3.43
N ILE A 238 3.33 -0.23 3.77
CA ILE A 238 1.93 0.08 4.17
C ILE A 238 1.93 0.87 5.48
N GLU A 239 2.65 0.42 6.49
CA GLU A 239 2.70 1.02 7.82
C GLU A 239 3.05 2.51 7.75
N LYS A 240 4.11 2.86 7.00
CA LYS A 240 4.56 4.24 6.81
C LYS A 240 3.49 5.20 6.32
N VAL A 241 2.51 4.73 5.56
CA VAL A 241 1.51 5.59 4.90
C VAL A 241 0.10 5.37 5.44
N ALA A 242 -0.20 4.22 6.02
CA ALA A 242 -1.53 3.82 6.46
C ALA A 242 -1.72 3.92 7.98
N VAL A 243 -0.64 3.97 8.76
CA VAL A 243 -0.68 3.97 10.23
C VAL A 243 -0.34 5.35 10.77
N VAL A 244 -0.96 5.73 11.88
CA VAL A 244 -0.63 6.93 12.67
C VAL A 244 -0.24 6.50 14.07
N GLU A 245 0.75 7.17 14.64
CA GLU A 245 1.10 6.98 16.05
C GLU A 245 0.04 7.67 16.91
N VAL A 246 -0.56 6.93 17.84
CA VAL A 246 -1.46 7.49 18.85
C VAL A 246 -0.80 7.30 20.21
N GLU A 247 -0.81 8.35 21.03
CA GLU A 247 -0.37 8.22 22.41
C GLU A 247 -1.38 7.33 23.14
N ALA A 248 -0.91 6.23 23.73
CA ALA A 248 -1.73 5.48 24.66
C ALA A 248 -2.00 6.39 25.86
N ASP A 249 -3.26 6.83 26.03
CA ASP A 249 -3.71 7.38 27.29
C ASP A 249 -3.49 6.29 28.34
N GLY A 250 -2.49 6.51 29.20
CA GLY A 250 -2.22 5.61 30.29
C GLY A 250 -3.44 5.56 31.18
N ASP A 251 -4.14 4.43 31.19
CA ASP A 251 -5.24 4.17 32.10
C ASP A 251 -4.65 4.05 33.51
N GLY A 252 -4.39 5.20 34.12
CA GLY A 252 -3.93 5.35 35.48
C GLY A 252 -5.11 5.19 36.42
N ASN A 253 -5.61 3.96 36.57
CA ASN A 253 -6.46 3.61 37.69
C ASN A 253 -5.59 3.43 38.95
N GLU A 254 -5.15 4.53 39.55
CA GLU A 254 -4.64 4.54 40.92
C GLU A 254 -5.78 4.94 41.87
N THR A 255 -6.64 3.97 42.18
CA THR A 255 -7.40 3.96 43.43
C THR A 255 -6.49 3.43 44.53
N GLY A 256 -6.08 4.26 45.50
CA GLY A 256 -5.27 3.74 46.61
C GLY A 256 -4.66 4.74 47.60
N GLN A 257 -5.53 5.54 48.23
CA GLN A 257 -5.50 5.90 49.66
C GLN A 257 -4.26 6.54 50.31
N ASP A 258 -4.49 7.77 50.78
CA ASP A 258 -3.76 8.55 51.80
C ASP A 258 -3.36 7.76 53.06
N GLY A 259 -2.18 8.03 53.60
CA GLY A 259 -1.68 7.45 54.85
C GLY A 259 -0.33 8.01 55.36
N SER A 260 -0.37 9.24 55.87
CA SER A 260 0.40 9.85 56.98
C SER A 260 1.80 9.33 57.41
N GLU A 261 2.77 10.26 57.35
CA GLU A 261 3.85 10.61 58.30
C GLU A 261 4.95 9.60 58.75
N GLY A 262 6.20 9.98 58.44
CA GLY A 262 7.27 10.07 59.44
C GLY A 262 8.53 9.20 59.22
N SER A 263 9.66 9.84 58.87
CA SER A 263 10.95 9.78 59.61
C SER A 263 12.17 9.94 58.68
N GLU A 264 13.10 10.76 59.14
CA GLU A 264 14.36 11.15 58.49
C GLU A 264 15.35 9.99 58.39
N GLY A 265 16.07 9.91 57.27
CA GLY A 265 17.15 8.95 57.05
C GLY A 265 17.91 9.27 55.77
N ASN A 266 19.08 9.88 55.93
CA ASN A 266 20.00 10.31 54.89
C ASN A 266 20.82 9.12 54.37
N GLU A 267 20.72 8.72 53.11
CA GLU A 267 21.73 7.89 52.45
C GLU A 267 21.74 8.07 50.92
N ALA A 268 22.93 8.23 50.38
CA ALA A 268 23.21 8.52 48.98
C ALA A 268 22.86 7.33 48.09
N GLY A 269 21.84 7.49 47.24
CA GLY A 269 21.42 6.53 46.22
C GLY A 269 21.22 7.21 44.87
N SER A 270 21.89 6.66 43.86
CA SER A 270 21.86 7.01 42.43
C SER A 270 20.46 7.38 41.88
N PRO A 271 20.30 8.42 41.04
CA PRO A 271 19.04 8.63 40.33
C PRO A 271 18.96 7.65 39.15
N THR A 272 18.37 6.47 39.37
CA THR A 272 17.83 5.66 38.28
C THR A 272 16.62 6.39 37.72
N VAL A 273 16.81 7.14 36.64
CA VAL A 273 15.70 7.64 35.81
C VAL A 273 15.12 6.45 35.06
N ALA A 274 14.23 5.71 35.72
CA ALA A 274 13.30 4.79 35.06
C ALA A 274 12.25 5.65 34.34
N GLY A 275 12.63 6.22 33.19
CA GLY A 275 11.66 6.78 32.27
C GLY A 275 10.76 5.66 31.79
N LYS A 276 9.50 5.63 32.23
CA LYS A 276 8.45 4.84 31.57
C LYS A 276 8.40 5.32 30.12
N THR A 277 9.02 4.58 29.21
CA THR A 277 8.86 4.79 27.77
C THR A 277 7.39 4.50 27.47
N LYS A 278 6.58 5.54 27.28
CA LYS A 278 5.18 5.37 26.85
C LYS A 278 5.19 4.54 25.57
N GLU A 279 4.57 3.37 25.59
CA GLU A 279 4.42 2.54 24.40
C GLU A 279 3.52 3.28 23.40
N LYS A 280 4.10 3.68 22.28
CA LYS A 280 3.37 4.27 21.16
C LYS A 280 2.72 3.12 20.40
N LYS A 281 1.39 3.10 20.31
CA LYS A 281 0.68 2.10 19.52
C LYS A 281 0.31 2.69 18.16
N GLY A 282 0.66 1.97 17.09
CA GLY A 282 0.28 2.36 15.74
C GLY A 282 -1.19 2.03 15.48
N GLN A 283 -1.98 3.04 15.11
CA GLN A 283 -3.39 2.86 14.72
C GLN A 283 -3.56 3.03 13.21
N LEU A 284 -4.25 2.08 12.57
CA LEU A 284 -4.57 2.17 11.15
C LEU A 284 -5.57 3.30 10.87
N LYS A 285 -5.31 4.08 9.82
CA LYS A 285 -6.23 5.13 9.36
C LYS A 285 -7.58 4.52 8.95
N THR A 286 -8.67 5.16 9.34
CA THR A 286 -10.03 4.73 8.95
C THR A 286 -10.19 4.72 7.44
N GLY A 287 -10.74 3.63 6.90
CA GLY A 287 -11.04 3.47 5.48
C GLY A 287 -9.90 2.92 4.62
N VAL A 288 -8.77 2.51 5.21
CA VAL A 288 -7.71 1.81 4.46
C VAL A 288 -8.21 0.43 4.02
N PRO A 289 -8.15 0.08 2.72
CA PRO A 289 -8.71 -1.17 2.21
C PRO A 289 -7.72 -2.33 2.38
N MET A 290 -7.53 -2.80 3.62
CA MET A 290 -6.51 -3.81 3.94
C MET A 290 -6.73 -5.15 3.23
N GLU A 291 -7.98 -5.57 3.01
CA GLU A 291 -8.28 -6.77 2.22
C GLU A 291 -7.73 -6.65 0.80
N LEU A 292 -7.92 -5.50 0.15
CA LEU A 292 -7.38 -5.23 -1.18
C LEU A 292 -5.85 -5.20 -1.17
N LEU A 293 -5.23 -4.53 -0.18
CA LEU A 293 -3.77 -4.44 -0.05
C LEU A 293 -3.09 -5.79 0.21
N LEU A 294 -3.76 -6.71 0.93
CA LEU A 294 -3.23 -8.04 1.25
C LEU A 294 -3.57 -9.08 0.18
N ARG A 295 -4.50 -8.80 -0.74
CA ARG A 295 -4.94 -9.70 -1.82
C ARG A 295 -3.78 -10.36 -2.60
N PRO A 296 -2.72 -9.64 -3.03
CA PRO A 296 -1.60 -10.29 -3.73
C PRO A 296 -0.86 -11.32 -2.86
N ILE A 297 -0.73 -11.05 -1.56
CA ILE A 297 -0.01 -11.89 -0.60
C ILE A 297 -0.82 -13.15 -0.30
N VAL A 298 -2.13 -13.01 -0.07
CA VAL A 298 -3.07 -14.13 0.09
C VAL A 298 -3.03 -15.02 -1.15
N ARG A 299 -3.10 -14.43 -2.35
CA ARG A 299 -3.03 -15.17 -3.61
C ARG A 299 -1.71 -15.94 -3.77
N LEU A 300 -0.59 -15.35 -3.35
CA LEU A 300 0.70 -16.04 -3.33
C LEU A 300 0.72 -17.21 -2.33
N GLN A 301 0.19 -17.02 -1.12
CA GLN A 301 0.13 -18.07 -0.10
C GLN A 301 -0.69 -19.27 -0.58
N GLU A 302 -1.82 -19.04 -1.23
CA GLU A 302 -2.73 -20.11 -1.67
C GLU A 302 -2.28 -20.78 -2.96
N LYS A 303 -1.91 -19.98 -3.97
CA LYS A 303 -1.80 -20.45 -5.36
C LYS A 303 -0.37 -20.58 -5.85
N SER A 304 0.64 -20.11 -5.10
CA SER A 304 2.02 -20.19 -5.60
C SER A 304 2.47 -21.63 -5.75
N ILE A 305 3.11 -21.95 -6.87
CA ILE A 305 3.70 -23.28 -7.11
C ILE A 305 4.85 -23.58 -6.14
N SER A 306 5.57 -22.54 -5.69
CA SER A 306 6.73 -22.68 -4.82
C SER A 306 6.31 -22.76 -3.35
N LYS A 307 6.60 -23.88 -2.69
CA LYS A 307 6.33 -24.07 -1.25
C LYS A 307 7.03 -23.00 -0.40
N LEU A 308 8.24 -22.59 -0.79
CA LEU A 308 8.99 -21.55 -0.08
C LEU A 308 8.29 -20.19 -0.17
N VAL A 309 7.76 -19.84 -1.35
CA VAL A 309 6.99 -18.62 -1.55
C VAL A 309 5.71 -18.64 -0.72
N ARG A 310 4.97 -19.77 -0.72
CA ARG A 310 3.77 -19.91 0.12
C ARG A 310 4.09 -19.73 1.61
N LYS A 311 5.19 -20.34 2.09
CA LYS A 311 5.63 -20.18 3.48
C LYS A 311 5.98 -18.72 3.81
N ARG A 312 6.72 -18.02 2.93
CA ARG A 312 7.08 -16.62 3.16
C ARG A 312 5.86 -15.69 3.13
N ALA A 313 4.92 -15.90 2.21
CA ALA A 313 3.65 -15.18 2.20
C ALA A 313 2.85 -15.42 3.50
N GLY A 314 2.85 -16.65 4.02
CA GLY A 314 2.26 -16.97 5.32
C GLY A 314 2.88 -16.17 6.47
N VAL A 315 4.21 -16.05 6.50
CA VAL A 315 4.91 -15.21 7.52
C VAL A 315 4.44 -13.76 7.48
N VAL A 316 4.27 -13.18 6.28
CA VAL A 316 3.75 -11.81 6.14
C VAL A 316 2.31 -11.72 6.67
N LEU A 317 1.48 -12.73 6.42
CA LEU A 317 0.08 -12.75 6.82
C LEU A 317 -0.12 -13.06 8.30
N ASP A 318 0.88 -13.64 8.96
CA ASP A 318 0.90 -13.93 10.40
C ASP A 318 1.66 -12.85 11.20
N ASP A 319 2.09 -11.75 10.56
CA ASP A 319 2.79 -10.62 11.21
C ASP A 319 1.89 -9.96 12.27
N GLU A 320 2.41 -9.77 13.48
CA GLU A 320 1.67 -9.26 14.64
C GLU A 320 1.06 -7.87 14.40
N ARG A 321 1.68 -7.05 13.54
CA ARG A 321 1.14 -5.74 13.17
C ARG A 321 -0.26 -5.83 12.59
N LEU A 322 -0.59 -6.91 11.88
CA LEU A 322 -1.95 -7.10 11.33
C LEU A 322 -3.00 -7.30 12.44
N VAL A 323 -2.61 -7.90 13.57
CA VAL A 323 -3.47 -7.99 14.76
C VAL A 323 -3.57 -6.63 15.44
N GLU A 324 -2.44 -5.93 15.61
CA GLU A 324 -2.40 -4.59 16.21
C GLU A 324 -3.24 -3.57 15.45
N TRP A 325 -3.25 -3.65 14.12
CA TRP A 325 -4.04 -2.80 13.23
C TRP A 325 -5.52 -3.20 13.15
N GLY A 326 -5.92 -4.28 13.84
CA GLY A 326 -7.30 -4.80 13.83
C GLY A 326 -7.71 -5.44 12.51
N VAL A 327 -6.74 -5.86 11.69
CA VAL A 327 -6.97 -6.51 10.39
C VAL A 327 -7.18 -8.01 10.55
N ARG A 328 -6.58 -8.61 11.59
CA ARG A 328 -6.71 -10.04 11.91
C ARG A 328 -6.98 -10.24 13.39
N GLU A 329 -7.61 -11.37 13.70
CA GLU A 329 -7.75 -11.84 15.07
C GLU A 329 -6.43 -12.46 15.56
N ARG A 330 -6.14 -12.34 16.85
CA ARG A 330 -5.01 -13.03 17.46
C ARG A 330 -5.32 -14.53 17.43
N LYS A 331 -4.42 -15.32 16.84
CA LYS A 331 -4.47 -16.78 16.96
C LYS A 331 -4.17 -17.12 18.43
N LYS A 332 -5.07 -17.88 19.08
CA LYS A 332 -4.73 -18.55 20.33
C LYS A 332 -3.53 -19.45 20.04
N THR A 333 -2.48 -19.35 20.85
CA THR A 333 -1.35 -20.27 20.77
C THR A 333 -1.74 -21.60 21.42
N ASP A 334 -1.17 -22.72 20.96
CA ASP A 334 -1.41 -24.04 21.55
C ASP A 334 -1.16 -24.05 23.09
N ASP A 335 -0.29 -23.18 23.60
CA ASP A 335 -0.02 -22.99 25.05
C ASP A 335 -1.19 -22.33 25.84
N GLU A 336 -2.11 -21.64 25.17
CA GLU A 336 -3.32 -21.07 25.80
C GLU A 336 -4.47 -22.09 25.85
N GLU A 337 -4.49 -23.07 24.93
CA GLU A 337 -5.45 -24.18 24.97
C GLU A 337 -5.12 -25.15 26.11
N GLU A 338 -3.84 -25.40 26.42
CA GLU A 338 -3.44 -26.23 27.58
C GLU A 338 -3.82 -25.59 28.93
N ASN A 339 -3.77 -24.25 29.06
CA ASN A 339 -4.19 -23.56 30.29
C ASN A 339 -5.72 -23.55 30.47
N GLU A 340 -6.50 -23.43 29.38
CA GLU A 340 -7.96 -23.55 29.45
C GLU A 340 -8.41 -24.98 29.80
N GLU A 341 -7.62 -26.00 29.44
CA GLU A 341 -7.88 -27.40 29.84
C GLU A 341 -7.48 -27.70 31.30
N GLU A 342 -6.44 -27.06 31.85
CA GLU A 342 -6.06 -27.24 33.28
C GLU A 342 -7.02 -26.54 34.26
N GLU A 343 -7.58 -25.38 33.90
CA GLU A 343 -8.55 -24.67 34.76
C GLU A 343 -9.95 -25.33 34.81
N GLY A 344 -10.22 -26.29 33.92
CA GLY A 344 -11.50 -27.02 33.83
C GLY A 344 -11.66 -28.20 34.80
N TRP A 345 -10.61 -28.63 35.51
CA TRP A 345 -10.67 -29.77 36.44
C TRP A 345 -10.85 -29.33 37.90
N GLY A 346 -11.82 -28.45 38.13
CA GLY A 346 -12.32 -28.09 39.46
C GLY A 346 -13.32 -29.12 39.99
N GLY A 347 -12.82 -30.11 40.73
CA GLY A 347 -13.54 -30.79 41.83
C GLY A 347 -14.67 -31.76 41.47
N ILE A 348 -14.39 -33.05 41.65
CA ILE A 348 -15.43 -34.01 42.07
C ILE A 348 -15.02 -34.49 43.46
N GLU A 349 -15.73 -33.99 44.49
CA GLU A 349 -15.74 -34.60 45.82
C GLU A 349 -16.37 -36.00 45.72
N GLY A 350 -15.65 -37.00 46.24
CA GLY A 350 -16.11 -38.38 46.38
C GLY A 350 -15.67 -38.97 47.71
#